data_AF-A0A535UH09-F1
#
_entry.id   AF-A0A535UH09-F1
#
_cell.length_a   1.000
_cell.length_b   1.000
_cell.length_c   1.000
_cell.angle_alpha   90.00
_cell.angle_beta   90.00
_cell.angle_gamma   90.00
#
_symmetry.space_group_name_H-M   'P 1'
#
loop_
_entity.id
_entity.type
_entity.pdbx_description
1 polymer ?
#
loop_
_entity_poly.entity_id
_entity_poly.type
_entity_poly.pdbx_seq_one_letter_code
_entity_poly.pdbx_strand_id
1 'polypeptide(L)' 'MAVTGEKKYHVGLAKGEVGEYVLVPGDPGRTPAIAKYLDGAREVAFNREYRTFTGSLLGVPVSAISSGMGGPSVA' A
#
# COMPACT_ATOMS: atom_id res chain seq x y z
N MET A 1 3.02 -0.72 -14.87
CA MET A 1 1.87 -1.63 -15.06
C MET A 1 0.66 -0.80 -15.47
N ALA A 2 -0.12 -1.25 -16.45
CA ALA A 2 -1.39 -0.58 -16.77
C ALA A 2 -2.35 -0.77 -15.59
N VAL A 3 -2.88 0.34 -15.06
CA VAL A 3 -3.92 0.29 -14.02
C VAL A 3 -5.22 -0.07 -14.72
N THR A 4 -5.79 -1.23 -14.38
CA THR A 4 -7.04 -1.70 -14.99
C THR A 4 -7.93 -2.28 -13.91
N GLY A 5 -9.14 -1.74 -13.75
CA GLY A 5 -10.19 -2.36 -12.95
C GLY A 5 -10.83 -1.45 -11.89
N GLU A 6 -11.88 -1.97 -11.28
CA GLU A 6 -12.63 -1.35 -10.20
C GLU A 6 -11.79 -1.23 -8.93
N LYS A 7 -11.89 -0.08 -8.25
CA LYS A 7 -11.24 0.16 -6.96
C LYS A 7 -11.94 -0.60 -5.84
N LYS A 8 -11.17 -1.24 -4.98
CA LYS A 8 -11.69 -1.89 -3.77
C LYS A 8 -12.19 -0.84 -2.78
N TYR A 9 -13.38 -1.06 -2.25
CA TYR A 9 -14.12 -0.08 -1.45
C TYR A 9 -13.36 0.46 -0.24
N HIS A 10 -12.74 -0.42 0.57
CA HIS A 10 -12.05 -0.01 1.80
C HIS A 10 -10.69 0.63 1.52
N VAL A 11 -9.87 0.00 0.66
CA VAL A 11 -8.47 0.42 0.46
C VAL A 11 -8.28 1.44 -0.66
N GLY A 12 -9.28 1.65 -1.53
CA GLY A 12 -9.20 2.62 -2.62
C GLY A 12 -8.22 2.27 -3.75
N LEU A 13 -7.82 1.00 -3.84
CA LEU A 13 -6.83 0.47 -4.78
C LEU A 13 -7.48 -0.37 -5.88
N ALA A 14 -6.94 -0.26 -7.09
CA ALA A 14 -7.23 -1.10 -8.25
C ALA A 14 -6.09 -2.09 -8.52
N LYS A 15 -6.37 -3.10 -9.36
CA LYS A 15 -5.35 -4.06 -9.78
C LYS A 15 -4.23 -3.36 -10.55
N GLY A 16 -2.98 -3.66 -10.20
CA GLY A 16 -1.77 -3.06 -10.78
C GLY A 16 -1.25 -1.83 -10.03
N GLU A 17 -1.93 -1.40 -8.97
CA GLU A 17 -1.47 -0.27 -8.13
C GLU A 17 -0.57 -0.69 -6.95
N VAL A 18 -0.53 -1.99 -6.63
CA VAL A 18 0.32 -2.59 -5.60
C VAL A 18 1.32 -3.58 -6.19
N GLY A 19 2.47 -3.74 -5.53
CA GLY A 19 3.49 -4.72 -5.87
C GLY A 19 3.10 -6.15 -5.50
N GLU A 20 3.95 -7.11 -5.87
CA GLU A 20 3.76 -8.53 -5.56
C GLU A 20 3.90 -8.79 -4.05
N TYR A 21 4.76 -8.02 -3.38
CA TYR A 21 5.00 -8.10 -1.94
C TYR A 21 4.43 -6.87 -1.23
N VAL A 22 3.76 -7.10 -0.10
CA VAL A 22 3.10 -6.04 0.66
C VAL A 22 3.45 -6.12 2.15
N LEU A 23 3.98 -5.04 2.70
CA LEU A 23 4.21 -4.85 4.13
C LEU A 23 2.98 -4.19 4.76
N VAL A 24 2.48 -4.75 5.88
CA VAL A 24 1.18 -4.37 6.46
C VAL A 24 1.32 -3.88 7.91
N PRO A 25 1.85 -2.67 8.17
CA PRO A 25 1.81 -2.08 9.51
C PRO A 25 0.38 -1.71 9.92
N GLY A 26 0.10 -1.63 11.22
CA GLY A 26 -1.21 -1.13 11.68
C GLY A 26 -1.40 0.38 11.50
N ASP A 27 -0.39 1.17 11.85
CA ASP A 27 -0.50 2.65 11.87
C ASP A 27 -0.26 3.25 10.46
N PRO A 28 -1.19 4.07 9.92
CA PRO A 28 -0.97 4.85 8.69
C PRO A 28 0.34 5.64 8.68
N GLY A 29 0.78 6.15 9.82
CA GLY A 29 2.03 6.90 9.97
C GLY A 29 3.30 6.07 9.71
N ARG A 30 3.23 4.74 9.80
CA ARG A 30 4.38 3.86 9.51
C ARG A 30 4.59 3.61 8.02
N THR A 31 3.55 3.74 7.21
CA THR A 31 3.66 3.50 5.74
C THR A 31 4.60 4.48 5.03
N PRO A 32 4.57 5.81 5.26
CA PRO A 32 5.56 6.71 4.69
C PRO A 32 6.97 6.48 5.28
N ALA A 33 7.08 6.01 6.53
CA ALA A 33 8.38 5.70 7.12
C ALA A 33 9.04 4.49 6.44
N ILE A 34 8.25 3.45 6.12
CA ILE A 34 8.70 2.28 5.35
C ILE A 34 9.01 2.67 3.91
N ALA A 35 8.19 3.51 3.28
CA ALA A 35 8.35 3.92 1.89
C ALA A 35 9.69 4.61 1.59
N LYS A 36 10.33 5.24 2.59
CA LYS A 36 11.66 5.87 2.45
C LYS A 36 12.78 4.87 2.08
N TYR A 37 12.56 3.59 2.31
CA TYR A 37 13.52 2.52 2.00
C TYR A 37 13.25 1.85 0.64
N LEU A 38 12.23 2.31 -0.09
CA LEU A 38 11.87 1.81 -1.41
C LEU A 38 12.31 2.80 -2.49
N ASP A 39 12.87 2.28 -3.57
CA ASP A 39 13.26 3.08 -4.73
C ASP A 39 12.01 3.62 -5.43
N GLY A 40 12.00 4.93 -5.69
CA GLY A 40 10.93 5.59 -6.44
C GLY A 40 9.53 5.48 -5.81
N ALA A 41 9.44 5.29 -4.49
CA ALA A 41 8.15 5.12 -3.84
C ALA A 41 7.27 6.37 -3.93
N ARG A 42 5.99 6.14 -4.20
CA ARG A 42 4.94 7.16 -4.24
C ARG A 42 3.72 6.73 -3.45
N GLU A 43 3.00 7.69 -2.90
CA GLU A 43 1.67 7.44 -2.34
C GLU A 43 0.71 7.08 -3.48
N VAL A 44 -0.06 6.01 -3.28
CA VAL A 44 -0.96 5.45 -4.28
C VAL A 44 -2.41 5.72 -3.90
N ALA A 45 -2.74 5.53 -2.63
CA ALA A 45 -4.07 5.76 -2.09
C ALA A 45 -3.98 6.05 -0.58
N PHE A 46 -4.93 6.85 -0.09
CA PHE A 46 -5.20 6.96 1.33
C PHE A 46 -6.72 7.04 1.53
N ASN A 47 -7.32 5.94 1.96
CA ASN A 47 -8.76 5.84 2.19
C ASN A 47 -9.03 5.19 3.54
N ARG A 48 -9.87 5.82 4.39
CA ARG A 48 -10.06 5.44 5.79
C ARG A 48 -8.71 5.29 6.51
N GLU A 49 -8.46 4.17 7.21
CA GLU A 49 -7.18 3.83 7.83
C GLU A 49 -6.14 3.23 6.87
N TYR A 50 -6.45 3.07 5.58
CA TYR A 50 -5.58 2.38 4.61
C TYR A 50 -4.78 3.37 3.76
N ARG A 51 -3.54 3.63 4.17
CA ARG A 51 -2.59 4.47 3.43
C ARG A 51 -1.58 3.57 2.73
N THR A 52 -1.43 3.71 1.43
CA THR A 52 -0.63 2.82 0.60
C THR A 52 0.47 3.57 -0.15
N PHE A 53 1.69 3.06 -0.06
CA PHE A 53 2.83 3.46 -0.88
C PHE A 53 3.31 2.28 -1.72
N THR A 54 3.76 2.55 -2.95
CA THR A 54 4.36 1.55 -3.83
C THR A 54 5.64 2.11 -4.44
N GLY A 55 6.71 1.33 -4.40
CA GLY A 55 8.01 1.57 -5.04
C GLY A 55 8.65 0.24 -5.44
N SER A 56 9.97 0.18 -5.49
CA SER A 56 10.70 -1.08 -5.67
C SER A 56 11.77 -1.32 -4.61
N LEU A 57 12.07 -2.59 -4.35
CA LEU A 57 13.20 -3.03 -3.55
C LEU A 57 13.98 -4.06 -4.37
N LEU A 58 15.26 -3.79 -4.64
CA LEU A 58 16.10 -4.66 -5.49
C LEU A 58 15.46 -4.94 -6.87
N GLY A 59 14.82 -3.93 -7.45
CA GLY A 59 14.12 -4.03 -8.75
C GLY A 59 12.75 -4.73 -8.69
N VAL A 60 12.33 -5.24 -7.52
CA VAL A 60 11.04 -5.91 -7.34
C VAL A 60 10.00 -4.90 -6.85
N PRO A 61 8.80 -4.81 -7.45
CA PRO A 61 7.73 -3.94 -6.94
C PRO A 61 7.26 -4.37 -5.54
N VAL A 62 7.31 -3.44 -4.59
CA VAL A 62 6.90 -3.65 -3.18
C VAL A 62 5.98 -2.52 -2.74
N SER A 63 4.97 -2.87 -1.95
CA SER A 63 4.05 -1.90 -1.35
C SER A 63 4.08 -1.93 0.18
N ALA A 64 3.71 -0.82 0.80
CA ALA A 64 3.40 -0.72 2.21
C ALA A 64 2.00 -0.14 2.38
N ILE A 65 1.10 -0.87 3.04
CA ILE A 65 -0.30 -0.46 3.30
C ILE A 65 -0.61 -0.55 4.79
N SER A 66 -1.24 0.47 5.37
CA SER A 66 -1.68 0.38 6.76
C SER A 66 -2.98 -0.41 6.90
N SER A 67 -3.13 -1.18 7.97
CA SER A 67 -4.34 -1.97 8.23
C SER A 67 -5.27 -1.39 9.29
N GLY A 68 -4.85 -0.38 10.05
CA GLY A 68 -5.57 0.03 11.26
C GLY A 68 -5.38 -0.93 12.43
N MET A 69 -6.29 -0.85 13.40
CA MET A 69 -6.24 -1.65 14.63
C MET A 69 -7.22 -2.84 14.57
N GLY A 70 -6.75 -4.02 14.96
CA GLY A 70 -7.56 -5.22 15.15
C GLY A 70 -7.74 -6.09 13.90
N GLY A 71 -8.16 -7.35 14.11
CA GLY A 71 -8.42 -8.29 13.03
C GLY A 71 -9.47 -7.84 12.00
N PRO A 72 -10.59 -7.19 12.39
CA PRO A 72 -11.63 -6.77 11.44
C PRO A 72 -11.17 -5.76 10.39
N SER A 73 -10.18 -4.91 10.71
CA SER A 73 -9.67 -3.91 9.77
C SER A 73 -8.63 -4.50 8.81
N VAL A 74 -7.94 -5.57 9.22
CA VAL A 74 -7.00 -6.33 8.37
C VAL A 74 -7.70 -7.22 7.33
N ALA A 75 -8.88 -7.76 7.66
CA ALA A 75 -9.55 -8.84 6.93
C ALA A 75 -10.11 -8.45 5.55
#